data_AF-A0A3N7FKP2-F1
#
_entry.id   AF-A0A3N7FKP2-F1
#
_cell.length_a   1.000
_cell.length_b   1.000
_cell.length_c   1.000
_cell.angle_alpha   90.00
_cell.angle_beta   90.00
_cell.angle_gamma   90.00
#
_symmetry.space_group_name_H-M   'P 1'
#
loop_
_entity.id
_entity.type
_entity.pdbx_description
1 polymer ?
#
loop_
_entity_poly.entity_id
_entity_poly.type
_entity_poly.pdbx_seq_one_letter_code
_entity_poly.pdbx_strand_id
1 'polypeptide(L)'
;MPWLALPFKDKSCEKLARYFELRTIPNLVIIGQDGKTLNPNVAELIEDHGIEAYPFTPEKLEELAEIEKAKLESQTLESVLVNGENDFVIDKSGSKVRVSDLVGKNILLYFSAQWCPPCRAFLPKLIEAYHTIKAKDNAFEVIFISSDSDQSTFDEFYSEMPWLALPFGDERKQILSRKFKIQGIPAAVAIGPSGRTITKEARMHLTSYGADAFPFTEEHLKQLEEELEEKAKGWPEKVKHELHTEHELIRTKRKVYICNGCRGTGHSWSFYCKQCDFDLHPKCALKEDEDTGSEKGKEGRICHGDVCRRA
;
A
#
# COMPACT_ATOMS: atom_id res chain seq x y z
N MET A 1 -32.27 -16.22 -12.23
CA MET A 1 -32.55 -15.34 -11.07
C MET A 1 -34.00 -14.87 -11.15
N PRO A 2 -34.82 -15.00 -10.10
CA PRO A 2 -36.20 -14.53 -10.09
C PRO A 2 -36.29 -13.05 -9.65
N TRP A 3 -35.55 -12.16 -10.30
CA TRP A 3 -35.57 -10.73 -9.96
C TRP A 3 -36.41 -9.96 -10.98
N LEU A 4 -37.20 -9.01 -10.48
CA LEU A 4 -37.84 -8.02 -11.32
C LEU A 4 -36.78 -7.01 -11.78
N ALA A 5 -36.84 -6.61 -13.04
CA ALA A 5 -35.93 -5.63 -13.61
C ALA A 5 -36.73 -4.47 -14.20
N LEU A 6 -36.18 -3.26 -14.09
CA LEU A 6 -36.69 -2.13 -14.88
C LEU A 6 -36.42 -2.39 -16.37
N PRO A 7 -37.34 -1.96 -17.26
CA PRO A 7 -37.12 -2.08 -18.70
C PRO A 7 -35.83 -1.43 -19.16
N PHE A 8 -35.22 -1.98 -20.21
CA PHE A 8 -34.04 -1.40 -20.82
C PHE A 8 -34.34 0.04 -21.33
N LYS A 9 -33.48 1.00 -20.98
CA LYS A 9 -33.61 2.45 -21.25
C LYS A 9 -34.77 3.16 -20.52
N ASP A 10 -35.31 2.57 -19.45
CA ASP A 10 -36.24 3.30 -18.60
C ASP A 10 -35.55 4.53 -17.98
N LYS A 11 -36.19 5.70 -18.08
CA LYS A 11 -35.67 6.97 -17.54
C LYS A 11 -35.51 6.94 -16.02
N SER A 12 -36.21 6.02 -15.35
CA SER A 12 -36.13 5.82 -13.90
C SER A 12 -34.74 5.35 -13.48
N CYS A 13 -33.99 4.63 -14.33
CA CYS A 13 -32.63 4.17 -14.02
C CYS A 13 -31.68 5.36 -13.75
N GLU A 14 -31.66 6.36 -14.63
CA GLU A 14 -30.85 7.58 -14.45
C GLU A 14 -31.31 8.39 -13.24
N LYS A 15 -32.63 8.48 -13.03
CA LYS A 15 -33.21 9.17 -11.88
C LYS A 15 -32.80 8.52 -10.56
N LEU A 16 -32.85 7.19 -10.47
CA LEU A 16 -32.47 6.43 -9.27
C LEU A 16 -30.96 6.52 -9.01
N ALA A 17 -30.13 6.42 -10.05
CA ALA A 17 -28.68 6.58 -9.92
C ALA A 17 -28.30 7.96 -9.37
N ARG A 18 -28.98 9.02 -9.81
CA ARG A 18 -28.79 10.38 -9.25
C ARG A 18 -29.35 10.51 -7.84
N TYR A 19 -30.52 9.94 -7.57
CA TYR A 19 -31.19 10.04 -6.26
C TYR A 19 -30.37 9.39 -5.14
N PHE A 20 -29.77 8.22 -5.41
CA PHE A 20 -28.91 7.51 -4.45
C PHE A 20 -27.43 7.89 -4.56
N GLU A 21 -27.09 8.87 -5.40
CA GLU A 21 -25.70 9.27 -5.67
C GLU A 21 -24.77 8.08 -5.98
N LEU A 22 -25.21 7.17 -6.84
CA LEU A 22 -24.42 5.97 -7.16
C LEU A 22 -23.17 6.36 -7.95
N ARG A 23 -21.99 6.28 -7.31
CA ARG A 23 -20.69 6.64 -7.92
C ARG A 23 -19.89 5.44 -8.40
N THR A 24 -20.24 4.24 -7.95
CA THR A 24 -19.48 3.01 -8.19
C THR A 24 -20.43 1.88 -8.58
N ILE A 25 -19.91 0.75 -9.02
CA ILE A 25 -20.67 -0.49 -9.22
C ILE A 25 -19.85 -1.67 -8.67
N PRO A 26 -20.49 -2.71 -8.11
CA PRO A 26 -21.93 -2.83 -7.84
C PRO A 26 -22.41 -1.90 -6.70
N ASN A 27 -23.71 -1.57 -6.68
CA ASN A 27 -24.38 -0.84 -5.60
C ASN A 27 -25.71 -1.53 -5.28
N LEU A 28 -26.02 -1.70 -4.00
CA LEU A 28 -27.29 -2.31 -3.56
C LEU A 28 -27.97 -1.46 -2.49
N VAL A 29 -29.13 -0.89 -2.82
CA VAL A 29 -29.94 -0.09 -1.90
C VAL A 29 -30.97 -0.98 -1.23
N ILE A 30 -31.09 -0.88 0.10
CA ILE A 30 -32.16 -1.55 0.85
C ILE A 30 -33.29 -0.56 1.12
N ILE A 31 -34.49 -0.91 0.63
CA ILE A 31 -35.73 -0.18 0.90
C ILE A 31 -36.59 -1.02 1.84
N GLY A 32 -37.01 -0.43 2.96
CA GLY A 32 -37.86 -1.05 3.96
C GLY A 32 -39.29 -1.26 3.46
N GLN A 33 -40.07 -2.05 4.21
CA GLN A 33 -41.48 -2.29 3.89
C GLN A 33 -42.33 -1.01 3.93
N ASP A 34 -41.88 0.02 4.67
CA ASP A 34 -42.51 1.34 4.74
C ASP A 34 -42.11 2.25 3.55
N GLY A 35 -41.32 1.74 2.60
CA GLY A 35 -40.83 2.48 1.44
C GLY A 35 -39.66 3.41 1.73
N LYS A 36 -39.14 3.45 2.96
CA LYS A 36 -37.97 4.27 3.31
C LYS A 36 -36.68 3.53 2.99
N THR A 37 -35.64 4.29 2.63
CA THR A 37 -34.29 3.75 2.48
C THR A 37 -33.74 3.38 3.85
N LEU A 38 -33.44 2.10 4.06
CA LEU A 38 -32.78 1.61 5.28
C LEU A 38 -31.27 1.76 5.17
N ASN A 39 -30.70 1.44 4.01
CA ASN A 39 -29.27 1.61 3.75
C ASN A 39 -29.03 1.95 2.26
N PRO A 40 -28.28 3.04 1.97
CA PRO A 40 -28.05 3.51 0.60
C PRO A 40 -27.04 2.67 -0.19
N ASN A 41 -26.21 1.83 0.44
CA ASN A 41 -25.37 0.85 -0.23
C ASN A 41 -24.91 -0.27 0.71
N VAL A 42 -25.43 -1.49 0.52
CA VAL A 42 -25.03 -2.69 1.27
C VAL A 42 -24.18 -3.67 0.45
N ALA A 43 -23.72 -3.29 -0.75
CA ALA A 43 -22.97 -4.19 -1.62
C ALA A 43 -21.74 -4.79 -0.90
N GLU A 44 -20.94 -3.94 -0.24
CA GLU A 44 -19.77 -4.37 0.52
C GLU A 44 -20.15 -5.22 1.75
N LEU A 45 -21.22 -4.85 2.45
CA LEU A 45 -21.74 -5.62 3.58
C LEU A 45 -22.14 -7.06 3.20
N ILE A 46 -22.75 -7.22 2.03
CA ILE A 46 -23.12 -8.56 1.51
C ILE A 46 -21.87 -9.32 1.06
N GLU A 47 -20.90 -8.64 0.44
CA GLU A 47 -19.61 -9.27 0.09
C GLU A 47 -18.88 -9.79 1.33
N ASP A 48 -18.91 -9.04 2.44
CA ASP A 48 -18.18 -9.38 3.67
C ASP A 48 -18.93 -10.36 4.58
N HIS A 49 -20.25 -10.22 4.72
CA HIS A 49 -21.05 -10.94 5.71
C HIS A 49 -22.13 -11.84 5.12
N GLY A 50 -22.40 -11.74 3.81
CA GLY A 50 -23.42 -12.53 3.14
C GLY A 50 -24.80 -12.38 3.79
N ILE A 51 -25.41 -13.51 4.15
CA ILE A 51 -26.75 -13.53 4.76
C ILE A 51 -26.77 -12.96 6.19
N GLU A 52 -25.64 -12.95 6.89
CA GLU A 52 -25.54 -12.46 8.28
C GLU A 52 -25.73 -10.94 8.38
N ALA A 53 -25.60 -10.22 7.25
CA ALA A 53 -25.93 -8.79 7.18
C ALA A 53 -27.43 -8.51 7.23
N TYR A 54 -28.28 -9.50 6.96
CA TYR A 54 -29.74 -9.37 7.10
C TYR A 54 -30.11 -9.22 8.60
N PRO A 55 -31.05 -8.34 8.97
CA PRO A 55 -31.99 -7.57 8.15
C PRO A 55 -31.52 -6.20 7.63
N PHE A 56 -30.21 -5.91 7.64
CA PHE A 56 -29.63 -4.63 7.23
C PHE A 56 -30.20 -3.43 8.01
N THR A 57 -30.64 -3.64 9.24
CA THR A 57 -31.08 -2.58 10.14
C THR A 57 -29.87 -1.88 10.76
N PRO A 58 -29.99 -0.59 11.16
CA PRO A 58 -28.90 0.11 11.85
C PRO A 58 -28.31 -0.68 13.02
N GLU A 59 -29.15 -1.32 13.83
CA GLU A 59 -28.72 -2.10 14.99
C GLU A 59 -27.90 -3.34 14.57
N LYS A 60 -28.29 -4.02 13.48
CA LYS A 60 -27.55 -5.17 12.98
C LYS A 60 -26.19 -4.76 12.40
N LEU A 61 -26.15 -3.62 11.71
CA LEU A 61 -24.90 -3.08 11.16
C LEU A 61 -23.93 -2.67 12.27
N GLU A 62 -24.43 -2.07 13.34
CA GLU A 62 -23.64 -1.76 14.53
C GLU A 62 -23.11 -3.02 15.22
N GLU A 63 -23.94 -4.06 15.36
CA GLU A 63 -23.52 -5.37 15.89
C GLU A 63 -22.36 -5.97 15.06
N LEU A 64 -22.48 -5.96 13.73
CA LEU A 64 -21.43 -6.49 12.84
C LEU A 64 -20.15 -5.67 12.91
N ALA A 65 -20.25 -4.34 13.00
CA ALA A 65 -19.12 -3.44 13.15
C ALA A 65 -18.37 -3.70 14.47
N GLU A 66 -19.09 -3.91 15.57
CA GLU A 66 -18.48 -4.26 16.87
C GLU A 66 -17.81 -5.65 16.83
N ILE A 67 -18.41 -6.63 16.15
CA ILE A 67 -17.78 -7.94 15.94
C ILE A 67 -16.49 -7.79 15.11
N GLU A 68 -16.50 -7.01 14.03
CA GLU A 68 -15.30 -6.78 13.21
C GLU A 68 -14.22 -6.06 14.00
N LYS A 69 -14.59 -5.02 14.75
CA LYS A 69 -13.69 -4.29 15.63
C LYS A 69 -13.07 -5.21 16.68
N ALA A 70 -13.87 -6.04 17.35
CA ALA A 70 -13.36 -7.02 18.31
C ALA A 70 -12.41 -8.04 17.66
N LYS A 71 -12.70 -8.48 16.42
CA LYS A 71 -11.79 -9.36 15.64
C LYS A 71 -10.48 -8.66 15.30
N LEU A 72 -10.51 -7.37 14.96
CA LEU A 72 -9.31 -6.58 14.67
C LEU A 72 -8.48 -6.29 15.92
N GLU A 73 -9.13 -6.06 17.06
CA GLU A 73 -8.49 -5.84 18.35
C GLU A 73 -7.85 -7.11 18.92
N SER A 74 -8.48 -8.26 18.70
CA SER A 74 -7.97 -9.58 19.10
C SER A 74 -7.06 -10.25 18.05
N GLN A 75 -6.78 -9.58 16.93
CA GLN A 75 -5.91 -10.12 15.89
C GLN A 75 -4.49 -10.34 16.43
N THR A 76 -3.94 -11.52 16.19
CA THR A 76 -2.52 -11.85 16.42
C THR A 76 -1.87 -12.21 15.10
N LEU A 77 -0.54 -12.35 15.09
CA LEU A 77 0.18 -12.73 13.88
C LEU A 77 -0.19 -14.16 13.47
N GLU A 78 -0.35 -15.05 14.44
CA GLU A 78 -0.73 -16.44 14.24
C GLU A 78 -2.14 -16.56 13.65
N SER A 79 -3.11 -15.76 14.13
CA SER A 79 -4.47 -15.80 13.57
C SER A 79 -4.53 -15.27 12.12
N VAL A 80 -3.47 -14.60 11.65
CA VAL A 80 -3.32 -14.17 10.26
C VAL A 80 -2.56 -15.20 9.43
N LEU A 81 -1.45 -15.72 9.93
CA LEU A 81 -0.48 -16.49 9.14
C LEU A 81 -0.52 -18.00 9.37
N VAL A 82 -1.23 -18.51 10.37
CA VAL A 82 -1.38 -19.97 10.60
C VAL A 82 -2.67 -20.46 9.97
N ASN A 83 -2.60 -21.54 9.19
CA ASN A 83 -3.78 -22.24 8.68
C ASN A 83 -3.58 -23.76 8.76
N GLY A 84 -4.17 -24.40 9.77
CA GLY A 84 -3.96 -25.83 10.04
C GLY A 84 -2.49 -26.12 10.33
N GLU A 85 -1.90 -27.03 9.57
CA GLU A 85 -0.47 -27.40 9.67
C GLU A 85 0.47 -26.40 8.98
N ASN A 86 -0.06 -25.43 8.21
CA ASN A 86 0.72 -24.39 7.57
C ASN A 86 1.00 -23.25 8.57
N ASP A 87 1.98 -23.48 9.44
CA ASP A 87 2.40 -22.57 10.52
C ASP A 87 3.81 -21.98 10.30
N PHE A 88 4.30 -22.02 9.06
CA PHE A 88 5.65 -21.57 8.69
C PHE A 88 5.64 -20.71 7.43
N VAL A 89 6.73 -19.99 7.21
CA VAL A 89 7.10 -19.35 5.94
C VAL A 89 8.46 -19.89 5.49
N ILE A 90 8.89 -19.61 4.27
CA ILE A 90 10.20 -20.04 3.77
C ILE A 90 11.19 -18.89 3.74
N ASP A 91 12.44 -19.19 4.05
CA ASP A 91 13.56 -18.28 3.85
C ASP A 91 14.23 -18.47 2.49
N LYS A 92 15.30 -17.73 2.25
CA LYS A 92 16.09 -17.77 1.01
C LYS A 92 16.78 -19.09 0.72
N SER A 93 16.94 -19.96 1.72
CA SER A 93 17.46 -21.32 1.56
C SER A 93 16.36 -22.35 1.27
N GLY A 94 15.08 -21.94 1.32
CA GLY A 94 13.92 -22.83 1.30
C GLY A 94 13.63 -23.47 2.66
N SER A 95 14.34 -23.07 3.72
CA SER A 95 14.11 -23.58 5.08
C SER A 95 12.85 -22.98 5.68
N LYS A 96 12.15 -23.79 6.48
CA LYS A 96 10.92 -23.38 7.16
C LYS A 96 11.26 -22.52 8.38
N VAL A 97 10.69 -21.32 8.43
CA VAL A 97 10.71 -20.40 9.58
C VAL A 97 9.32 -20.42 10.22
N ARG A 98 9.19 -20.76 11.50
CA ARG A 98 7.88 -20.83 12.15
C ARG A 98 7.29 -19.44 12.30
N VAL A 99 5.97 -19.32 12.18
CA VAL A 99 5.25 -18.06 12.43
C VAL A 99 5.47 -17.56 13.86
N SER A 100 5.62 -18.47 14.83
CA SER A 100 5.97 -18.14 16.23
C SER A 100 7.28 -17.36 16.35
N ASP A 101 8.25 -17.59 15.46
CA ASP A 101 9.56 -16.92 15.49
C ASP A 101 9.49 -15.48 14.94
N LEU A 102 8.34 -15.12 14.36
CA LEU A 102 8.05 -13.81 13.81
C LEU A 102 7.16 -12.95 14.73
N VAL A 103 6.61 -13.54 15.80
CA VAL A 103 5.80 -12.83 16.79
C VAL A 103 6.65 -11.74 17.46
N GLY A 104 6.09 -10.56 17.66
CA GLY A 104 6.81 -9.40 18.19
C GLY A 104 7.60 -8.61 17.14
N LYS A 105 7.59 -9.03 15.86
CA LYS A 105 8.21 -8.28 14.76
C LYS A 105 7.18 -7.43 14.01
N ASN A 106 7.66 -6.37 13.38
CA ASN A 106 6.95 -5.67 12.33
C ASN A 106 7.02 -6.48 11.04
N ILE A 107 5.87 -6.90 10.51
CA ILE A 107 5.77 -7.75 9.33
C ILE A 107 5.08 -6.98 8.21
N LEU A 108 5.71 -6.93 7.05
CA LEU A 108 5.08 -6.44 5.82
C LEU A 108 4.69 -7.62 4.93
N LEU A 109 3.39 -7.81 4.71
CA LEU A 109 2.88 -8.79 3.75
C LEU A 109 2.89 -8.17 2.36
N TYR A 110 3.70 -8.69 1.44
CA TYR A 110 3.89 -8.14 0.10
C TYR A 110 3.24 -9.02 -0.96
N PHE A 111 2.11 -8.57 -1.51
CA PHE A 111 1.37 -9.26 -2.57
C PHE A 111 1.88 -8.79 -3.93
N SER A 112 2.44 -9.70 -4.71
CA SER A 112 3.14 -9.36 -5.96
C SER A 112 3.23 -10.56 -6.92
N ALA A 113 3.75 -10.32 -8.11
CA ALA A 113 4.04 -11.36 -9.10
C ALA A 113 5.04 -10.87 -10.15
N GLN A 114 5.78 -11.79 -10.75
CA GLN A 114 6.76 -11.50 -11.79
C GLN A 114 6.11 -10.94 -13.05
N TRP A 115 4.97 -11.51 -13.46
CA TRP A 115 4.27 -11.10 -14.68
C TRP A 115 3.70 -9.67 -14.61
N CYS A 116 3.58 -9.10 -13.42
CA CYS A 116 2.96 -7.80 -13.15
C CYS A 116 3.96 -6.63 -13.35
N PRO A 117 3.80 -5.77 -14.38
CA PRO A 117 4.71 -4.65 -14.61
C PRO A 117 4.83 -3.64 -13.46
N PRO A 118 3.73 -3.16 -12.82
CA PRO A 118 3.87 -2.24 -11.70
C PRO A 118 4.53 -2.89 -10.47
N CYS A 119 4.46 -4.22 -10.36
CA CYS A 119 5.13 -4.98 -9.31
C CYS A 119 6.65 -4.93 -9.47
N ARG A 120 7.15 -5.23 -10.68
CA ARG A 120 8.58 -5.12 -11.01
C ARG A 120 9.11 -3.69 -10.83
N ALA A 121 8.30 -2.68 -11.18
CA ALA A 121 8.68 -1.28 -10.97
C ALA A 121 8.75 -0.86 -9.49
N PHE A 122 7.98 -1.53 -8.61
CA PHE A 122 7.97 -1.24 -7.18
C PHE A 122 9.06 -1.99 -6.40
N LEU A 123 9.47 -3.17 -6.87
CA LEU A 123 10.41 -4.04 -6.16
C LEU A 123 11.72 -3.33 -5.74
N PRO A 124 12.44 -2.59 -6.62
CA PRO A 124 13.68 -1.93 -6.22
C PRO A 124 13.50 -0.94 -5.06
N LYS A 125 12.37 -0.20 -5.05
CA LYS A 125 12.04 0.74 -3.98
C LYS A 125 11.78 0.01 -2.65
N LEU A 126 11.11 -1.13 -2.72
CA LEU A 126 10.85 -1.94 -1.53
C LEU A 126 12.15 -2.56 -0.99
N ILE A 127 13.08 -3.00 -1.85
CA ILE A 127 14.40 -3.49 -1.45
C ILE A 127 15.19 -2.40 -0.72
N GLU A 128 15.23 -1.19 -1.28
CA GLU A 128 15.90 -0.03 -0.65
C GLU A 128 15.30 0.29 0.73
N ALA A 129 13.97 0.35 0.81
CA ALA A 129 13.27 0.60 2.06
C ALA A 129 13.53 -0.52 3.08
N TYR A 130 13.52 -1.78 2.64
CA TYR A 130 13.80 -2.94 3.49
C TYR A 130 15.17 -2.84 4.15
N HIS A 131 16.21 -2.58 3.37
CA HIS A 131 17.56 -2.45 3.91
C HIS A 131 17.69 -1.27 4.88
N THR A 132 17.09 -0.11 4.53
CA THR A 132 17.11 1.08 5.39
C THR A 132 16.39 0.84 6.72
N ILE A 133 15.23 0.18 6.69
CA ILE A 133 14.47 -0.15 7.90
C ILE A 133 15.21 -1.21 8.72
N LYS A 134 15.66 -2.32 8.12
CA LYS A 134 16.42 -3.38 8.80
C LYS A 134 17.68 -2.86 9.50
N ALA A 135 18.37 -1.89 8.89
CA ALA A 135 19.56 -1.28 9.48
C ALA A 135 19.24 -0.52 10.80
N LYS A 136 18.01 0.00 10.94
CA LYS A 136 17.53 0.71 12.13
C LYS A 136 16.84 -0.25 13.11
N ASP A 137 16.08 -1.21 12.61
CA ASP A 137 15.30 -2.17 13.38
C ASP A 137 15.39 -3.59 12.79
N ASN A 138 16.14 -4.46 13.45
CA ASN A 138 16.27 -5.87 13.07
C ASN A 138 14.95 -6.67 13.24
N ALA A 139 13.99 -6.16 14.01
CA ALA A 139 12.67 -6.74 14.22
C ALA A 139 11.66 -6.31 13.13
N PHE A 140 12.15 -5.99 11.93
CA PHE A 140 11.34 -5.82 10.72
C PHE A 140 11.54 -6.99 9.75
N GLU A 141 10.49 -7.47 9.11
CA GLU A 141 10.58 -8.49 8.07
C GLU A 141 9.51 -8.32 6.99
N VAL A 142 9.78 -8.82 5.79
CA VAL A 142 8.82 -8.87 4.69
C VAL A 142 8.48 -10.33 4.35
N ILE A 143 7.22 -10.61 4.07
CA ILE A 143 6.76 -11.93 3.60
C ILE A 143 6.16 -11.75 2.22
N PHE A 144 6.83 -12.29 1.20
CA PHE A 144 6.34 -12.32 -0.17
C PHE A 144 5.17 -13.31 -0.31
N ILE A 145 4.06 -12.82 -0.87
CA ILE A 145 2.85 -13.57 -1.17
C ILE A 145 2.66 -13.51 -2.69
N SER A 146 3.10 -14.57 -3.36
CA SER A 146 3.12 -14.63 -4.81
C SER A 146 1.73 -14.84 -5.42
N SER A 147 1.52 -14.21 -6.58
CA SER A 147 0.43 -14.51 -7.53
C SER A 147 0.96 -15.05 -8.86
N ASP A 148 2.18 -15.58 -8.89
CA ASP A 148 2.76 -16.25 -10.04
C ASP A 148 2.02 -17.55 -10.35
N SER A 149 2.14 -18.01 -11.60
CA SER A 149 1.39 -19.15 -12.13
C SER A 149 2.08 -20.49 -11.91
N ASP A 150 3.40 -20.48 -11.67
CA ASP A 150 4.22 -21.67 -11.58
C ASP A 150 5.44 -21.45 -10.67
N GLN A 151 6.02 -22.56 -10.21
CA GLN A 151 7.16 -22.55 -9.30
C GLN A 151 8.39 -21.86 -9.90
N SER A 152 8.63 -22.00 -11.20
CA SER A 152 9.82 -21.43 -11.85
C SER A 152 9.79 -19.91 -11.86
N THR A 153 8.65 -19.33 -12.22
CA THR A 153 8.47 -17.87 -12.22
C THR A 153 8.48 -17.29 -10.79
N PHE A 154 7.93 -18.03 -9.83
CA PHE A 154 8.06 -17.72 -8.41
C PHE A 154 9.53 -17.68 -7.97
N ASP A 155 10.29 -18.74 -8.24
CA ASP A 155 11.68 -18.87 -7.79
C ASP A 155 12.58 -17.79 -8.41
N GLU A 156 12.40 -17.51 -9.71
CA GLU A 156 13.15 -16.47 -10.42
C GLU A 156 12.92 -15.10 -9.77
N PHE A 157 11.67 -14.70 -9.56
CA PHE A 157 11.37 -13.39 -9.00
C PHE A 157 11.67 -13.30 -7.50
N TYR A 158 11.41 -14.37 -6.76
CA TYR A 158 11.77 -14.44 -5.34
C TYR A 158 13.29 -14.37 -5.16
N SER A 159 14.09 -14.84 -6.12
CA SER A 159 15.56 -14.78 -6.05
C SER A 159 16.08 -13.35 -5.86
N GLU A 160 15.41 -12.35 -6.44
CA GLU A 160 15.73 -10.92 -6.36
C GLU A 160 15.43 -10.30 -4.99
N MET A 161 14.64 -10.98 -4.15
CA MET A 161 14.15 -10.44 -2.87
C MET A 161 15.02 -10.87 -1.69
N PRO A 162 15.35 -10.00 -0.71
CA PRO A 162 16.19 -10.35 0.44
C PRO A 162 15.43 -10.94 1.65
N TRP A 163 14.13 -11.21 1.53
CA TRP A 163 13.22 -11.51 2.65
C TRP A 163 12.52 -12.88 2.55
N LEU A 164 11.53 -13.14 3.40
CA LEU A 164 10.81 -14.41 3.49
C LEU A 164 9.68 -14.52 2.45
N ALA A 165 9.15 -15.73 2.24
CA ALA A 165 7.99 -15.93 1.37
C ALA A 165 7.01 -16.96 1.94
N LEU A 166 5.74 -16.89 1.53
CA LEU A 166 4.90 -18.09 1.56
C LEU A 166 5.39 -19.06 0.49
N PRO A 167 5.35 -20.38 0.75
CA PRO A 167 5.55 -21.38 -0.29
C PRO A 167 4.67 -21.11 -1.51
N PHE A 168 5.16 -21.43 -2.71
CA PHE A 168 4.35 -21.38 -3.91
C PHE A 168 3.13 -22.31 -3.77
N GLY A 169 1.97 -21.86 -4.25
CA GLY A 169 0.72 -22.62 -4.16
C GLY A 169 0.08 -22.66 -2.76
N ASP A 170 0.59 -21.92 -1.78
CA ASP A 170 0.04 -21.91 -0.42
C ASP A 170 -1.39 -21.34 -0.39
N GLU A 171 -2.32 -22.10 0.17
CA GLU A 171 -3.74 -21.74 0.27
C GLU A 171 -3.98 -20.45 1.08
N ARG A 172 -3.08 -20.14 2.02
CA ARG A 172 -3.13 -18.89 2.80
C ARG A 172 -3.10 -17.68 1.91
N LYS A 173 -2.51 -17.74 0.72
CA LYS A 173 -2.54 -16.62 -0.24
C LYS A 173 -3.97 -16.14 -0.51
N GLN A 174 -4.90 -17.05 -0.78
CA GLN A 174 -6.29 -16.70 -1.07
C GLN A 174 -7.04 -16.21 0.16
N ILE A 175 -6.73 -16.76 1.34
CA ILE A 175 -7.30 -16.34 2.62
C ILE A 175 -6.85 -14.91 2.94
N LEU A 176 -5.55 -14.64 2.82
CA LEU A 176 -4.95 -13.33 3.08
C LEU A 176 -5.43 -12.28 2.08
N SER A 177 -5.50 -12.61 0.79
CA SER A 177 -6.06 -11.70 -0.22
C SER A 177 -7.51 -11.31 0.10
N ARG A 178 -8.35 -12.24 0.55
CA ARG A 178 -9.72 -11.94 0.98
C ARG A 178 -9.75 -11.13 2.27
N LYS A 179 -9.04 -11.56 3.31
CA LYS A 179 -8.97 -10.88 4.62
C LYS A 179 -8.57 -9.41 4.50
N PHE A 180 -7.59 -9.13 3.63
CA PHE A 180 -7.08 -7.78 3.43
C PHE A 180 -7.70 -7.06 2.23
N LYS A 181 -8.75 -7.62 1.60
CA LYS A 181 -9.45 -7.04 0.46
C LYS A 181 -8.49 -6.62 -0.68
N ILE A 182 -7.52 -7.48 -0.98
CA ILE A 182 -6.51 -7.22 -2.02
C ILE A 182 -7.16 -7.33 -3.41
N GLN A 183 -7.47 -6.18 -4.01
CA GLN A 183 -8.10 -6.10 -5.35
C GLN A 183 -7.09 -6.05 -6.50
N GLY A 184 -5.83 -5.71 -6.22
CA GLY A 184 -4.79 -5.59 -7.22
C GLY A 184 -3.39 -5.66 -6.63
N ILE A 185 -2.39 -5.88 -7.48
CA ILE A 185 -0.98 -5.95 -7.11
C ILE A 185 -0.15 -4.89 -7.88
N PRO A 186 0.94 -4.35 -7.31
CA PRO A 186 1.47 -4.68 -5.99
C PRO A 186 0.64 -4.09 -4.84
N ALA A 187 0.49 -4.86 -3.76
CA ALA A 187 -0.12 -4.41 -2.51
C ALA A 187 0.77 -4.78 -1.32
N ALA A 188 0.73 -3.99 -0.26
CA ALA A 188 1.47 -4.30 0.96
C ALA A 188 0.67 -3.94 2.21
N VAL A 189 0.63 -4.86 3.17
CA VAL A 189 -0.08 -4.72 4.45
C VAL A 189 0.95 -4.75 5.57
N ALA A 190 0.95 -3.75 6.45
CA ALA A 190 1.82 -3.69 7.61
C ALA A 190 1.11 -4.27 8.85
N ILE A 191 1.77 -5.19 9.52
CA ILE A 191 1.36 -5.81 10.78
C ILE A 191 2.41 -5.46 11.83
N GLY A 192 1.96 -4.94 12.96
CA GLY A 192 2.83 -4.51 14.05
C GLY A 192 3.29 -5.66 14.95
N PRO A 193 4.16 -5.37 15.93
CA PRO A 193 4.69 -6.36 16.87
C PRO A 193 3.63 -7.12 17.67
N SER A 194 2.47 -6.48 17.91
CA SER A 194 1.32 -7.10 18.58
C SER A 194 0.58 -8.13 17.73
N GLY A 195 0.92 -8.26 16.45
CA GLY A 195 0.18 -9.07 15.47
C GLY A 195 -1.05 -8.36 14.90
N ARG A 196 -1.31 -7.11 15.30
CA ARG A 196 -2.41 -6.29 14.77
C ARG A 196 -2.02 -5.60 13.47
N THR A 197 -2.99 -5.47 12.57
CA THR A 197 -2.83 -4.72 11.32
C THR A 197 -2.66 -3.24 11.65
N ILE A 198 -1.57 -2.64 11.18
CA ILE A 198 -1.31 -1.20 11.29
C ILE A 198 -1.98 -0.48 10.12
N THR A 199 -1.71 -0.93 8.90
CA THR A 199 -2.30 -0.34 7.68
C THR A 199 -2.35 -1.35 6.55
N LYS A 200 -3.39 -1.27 5.71
CA LYS A 200 -3.52 -2.03 4.46
C LYS A 200 -2.88 -1.30 3.26
N GLU A 201 -2.45 -0.06 3.47
CA GLU A 201 -1.96 0.86 2.44
C GLU A 201 -0.43 1.07 2.48
N ALA A 202 0.31 0.14 3.09
CA ALA A 202 1.75 0.29 3.29
C ALA A 202 2.51 0.51 1.96
N ARG A 203 2.04 -0.07 0.84
CA ARG A 203 2.62 0.17 -0.49
C ARG A 203 2.53 1.64 -0.91
N MET A 204 1.41 2.32 -0.60
CA MET A 204 1.25 3.74 -0.89
C MET A 204 2.18 4.56 -0.01
N HIS A 205 2.23 4.29 1.31
CA HIS A 205 3.12 4.98 2.23
C HIS A 205 4.59 4.84 1.86
N LEU A 206 5.04 3.62 1.49
CA LEU A 206 6.38 3.37 0.98
C LEU A 206 6.68 4.14 -0.33
N THR A 207 5.68 4.32 -1.19
CA THR A 207 5.88 5.08 -2.43
C THR A 207 5.98 6.58 -2.17
N SER A 208 5.30 7.08 -1.14
CA SER A 208 5.30 8.49 -0.74
C SER A 208 6.53 8.88 0.09
N TYR A 209 6.86 8.07 1.10
CA TYR A 209 7.81 8.41 2.15
C TYR A 209 9.02 7.44 2.22
N GLY A 210 9.09 6.43 1.35
CA GLY A 210 10.17 5.46 1.38
C GLY A 210 10.27 4.74 2.72
N ALA A 211 11.49 4.55 3.22
CA ALA A 211 11.76 3.92 4.50
C ALA A 211 11.23 4.73 5.70
N ASP A 212 11.10 6.04 5.56
CA ASP A 212 10.61 6.91 6.65
C ASP A 212 9.14 6.67 6.95
N ALA A 213 8.40 6.00 6.05
CA ALA A 213 7.03 5.54 6.31
C ALA A 213 6.95 4.61 7.53
N PHE A 214 8.01 3.87 7.86
CA PHE A 214 8.07 2.99 9.02
C PHE A 214 8.05 3.81 10.33
N PRO A 215 7.26 3.43 11.35
CA PRO A 215 6.56 2.14 11.55
C PRO A 215 5.14 2.05 10.97
N PHE A 216 4.76 2.92 10.05
CA PHE A 216 3.45 2.96 9.37
C PHE A 216 2.26 3.28 10.27
N THR A 217 2.48 3.67 11.52
CA THR A 217 1.39 4.06 12.42
C THR A 217 0.72 5.33 11.91
N GLU A 218 -0.58 5.46 12.17
CA GLU A 218 -1.36 6.61 11.72
C GLU A 218 -0.77 7.92 12.27
N GLU A 219 -0.34 7.92 13.53
CA GLU A 219 0.28 9.08 14.18
C GLU A 219 1.59 9.48 13.49
N HIS A 220 2.43 8.51 13.14
CA HIS A 220 3.71 8.76 12.47
C HIS A 220 3.52 9.26 11.04
N LEU A 221 2.59 8.64 10.30
CA LEU A 221 2.26 9.06 8.93
C LEU A 221 1.66 10.47 8.90
N LYS A 222 0.86 10.83 9.90
CA LYS A 222 0.32 12.19 10.06
C LYS A 222 1.44 13.20 10.32
N GLN A 223 2.42 12.87 11.16
CA GLN A 223 3.59 13.72 11.39
C GLN A 223 4.38 13.98 10.10
N LEU A 224 4.63 12.93 9.30
CA LEU A 224 5.31 13.08 8.01
C LEU A 224 4.52 13.98 7.04
N GLU A 225 3.19 13.86 7.03
CA GLU A 225 2.34 14.73 6.21
C GLU A 225 2.41 16.19 6.68
N GLU A 226 2.31 16.44 7.98
CA GLU A 226 2.44 17.79 8.57
C GLU A 226 3.82 18.40 8.27
N GLU A 227 4.91 17.64 8.42
CA GLU A 227 6.26 18.09 8.06
C GLU A 227 6.38 18.45 6.57
N LEU A 228 5.78 17.64 5.70
CA LEU A 228 5.76 17.90 4.27
C LEU A 228 4.93 19.16 3.94
N GLU A 229 3.82 19.39 4.64
CA GLU A 229 3.02 20.60 4.51
C GLU A 229 3.78 21.85 4.97
N GLU A 230 4.49 21.78 6.10
CA GLU A 230 5.33 22.89 6.56
C GLU A 230 6.47 23.18 5.57
N LYS A 231 7.17 22.15 5.07
CA LYS A 231 8.17 22.30 3.99
C LYS A 231 7.56 22.94 2.75
N ALA A 232 6.36 22.50 2.38
CA ALA A 232 5.66 23.04 1.22
C ALA A 232 5.33 24.53 1.35
N LYS A 233 5.16 25.10 2.56
CA LYS A 233 4.98 26.55 2.73
C LYS A 233 6.20 27.35 2.29
N GLY A 234 7.40 26.80 2.41
CA GLY A 234 8.65 27.42 1.98
C GLY A 234 8.91 27.33 0.48
N TRP A 235 8.22 26.45 -0.24
CA TRP A 235 8.38 26.30 -1.68
C TRP A 235 7.74 27.45 -2.47
N PRO A 236 8.25 27.80 -3.66
CA PRO A 236 7.59 28.76 -4.54
C PRO A 236 6.22 28.26 -5.00
N GLU A 237 5.28 29.17 -5.23
CA GLU A 237 3.97 28.83 -5.81
C GLU A 237 4.09 28.41 -7.29
N LYS A 238 5.05 29.00 -8.01
CA LYS A 238 5.31 28.76 -9.43
C LYS A 238 6.79 28.55 -9.70
N VAL A 239 7.13 27.60 -10.57
CA VAL A 239 8.50 27.30 -10.99
C VAL A 239 8.59 27.24 -12.51
N LYS A 240 9.63 27.87 -13.07
CA LYS A 240 10.07 27.63 -14.44
C LYS A 240 11.10 26.52 -14.43
N HIS A 241 10.92 25.52 -15.30
CA HIS A 241 11.80 24.36 -15.33
C HIS A 241 12.35 24.12 -16.73
N GLU A 242 13.61 23.69 -16.85
CA GLU A 242 14.29 23.48 -18.14
C GLU A 242 13.66 22.37 -18.99
N LEU A 243 13.05 21.37 -18.34
CA LEU A 243 12.29 20.31 -19.01
C LEU A 243 10.90 20.77 -19.47
N HIS A 244 10.45 21.97 -19.09
CA HIS A 244 9.14 22.52 -19.44
C HIS A 244 9.18 24.06 -19.49
N THR A 245 9.61 24.60 -20.64
CA THR A 245 9.88 26.04 -20.82
C THR A 245 8.65 26.87 -21.15
N GLU A 246 7.63 26.26 -21.74
CA GLU A 246 6.46 26.97 -22.30
C GLU A 246 5.53 27.54 -21.21
N HIS A 247 5.40 26.83 -20.09
CA HIS A 247 4.52 27.22 -18.99
C HIS A 247 5.20 27.09 -17.64
N GLU A 248 4.81 27.96 -16.71
CA GLU A 248 5.19 27.79 -15.31
C GLU A 248 4.43 26.63 -14.68
N LEU A 249 5.14 25.81 -13.91
CA LEU A 249 4.57 24.74 -13.12
C LEU A 249 4.04 25.30 -11.81
N ILE A 250 2.81 24.94 -11.43
CA ILE A 250 2.13 25.43 -10.23
C ILE A 250 2.18 24.37 -9.14
N ARG A 251 2.56 24.77 -7.92
CA ARG A 251 2.55 23.89 -6.75
C ARG A 251 1.13 23.42 -6.44
N THR A 252 0.86 22.13 -6.63
CA THR A 252 -0.47 21.54 -6.61
C THR A 252 -0.49 20.27 -5.78
N LYS A 253 -1.53 20.07 -4.96
CA LYS A 253 -1.79 18.77 -4.30
C LYS A 253 -2.36 17.77 -5.32
N ARG A 254 -1.72 16.61 -5.42
CA ARG A 254 -2.02 15.49 -6.29
C ARG A 254 -2.06 14.22 -5.45
N LYS A 255 -3.08 13.39 -5.65
CA LYS A 255 -3.15 12.09 -4.96
C LYS A 255 -2.02 11.16 -5.44
N VAL A 256 -1.93 10.96 -6.74
CA VAL A 256 -0.88 10.18 -7.41
C VAL A 256 -0.56 10.87 -8.74
N TYR A 257 0.70 10.89 -9.14
CA TYR A 257 1.14 11.37 -10.45
C TYR A 257 2.44 10.67 -10.86
N ILE A 258 2.83 10.80 -12.13
CA ILE A 258 4.13 10.35 -12.63
C ILE A 258 4.94 11.61 -12.92
N CYS A 259 6.12 11.72 -12.32
CA CYS A 259 7.02 12.83 -12.58
C CYS A 259 7.59 12.71 -14.00
N ASN A 260 7.38 13.71 -14.85
CA ASN A 260 7.90 13.74 -16.22
C ASN A 260 9.44 13.85 -16.27
N GLY A 261 10.08 14.31 -15.19
CA GLY A 261 11.54 14.40 -15.09
C GLY A 261 12.20 13.04 -14.84
N CYS A 262 11.91 12.41 -13.70
CA CYS A 262 12.55 11.16 -13.30
C CYS A 262 11.74 9.90 -13.65
N ARG A 263 10.53 10.04 -14.19
CA ARG A 263 9.56 8.95 -14.45
C ARG A 263 9.10 8.18 -13.21
N GLY A 264 9.47 8.64 -12.02
CA GLY A 264 9.03 8.07 -10.75
C GLY A 264 7.60 8.50 -10.40
N THR A 265 6.86 7.60 -9.74
CA THR A 265 5.57 7.94 -9.12
C THR A 265 5.75 8.94 -7.99
N GLY A 266 4.89 9.95 -7.91
CA GLY A 266 4.82 10.95 -6.84
C GLY A 266 3.44 10.99 -6.18
N HIS A 267 3.41 11.55 -4.97
CA HIS A 267 2.23 11.69 -4.13
C HIS A 267 2.26 13.04 -3.41
N SER A 268 1.12 13.48 -2.91
CA SER A 268 0.94 14.75 -2.20
C SER A 268 1.30 15.97 -3.06
N TRP A 269 2.46 16.59 -2.93
CA TRP A 269 2.78 17.81 -3.67
C TRP A 269 3.45 17.54 -5.00
N SER A 270 3.09 18.32 -6.03
CA SER A 270 3.68 18.33 -7.38
C SER A 270 3.86 19.77 -7.85
N PHE A 271 4.82 20.00 -8.74
CA PHE A 271 4.83 21.17 -9.62
C PHE A 271 4.19 20.79 -10.95
N TYR A 272 2.96 21.28 -11.17
CA TYR A 272 2.07 20.80 -12.23
C TYR A 272 1.70 21.90 -13.24
N CYS A 273 1.76 21.58 -14.53
CA CYS A 273 1.17 22.38 -15.61
C CYS A 273 -0.11 21.71 -16.12
N LYS A 274 -1.26 22.35 -15.85
CA LYS A 274 -2.57 21.89 -16.33
C LYS A 274 -2.71 21.86 -17.85
N GLN A 275 -2.02 22.77 -18.55
CA GLN A 275 -2.15 22.89 -20.01
C GLN A 275 -1.48 21.73 -20.75
N CYS A 276 -0.38 21.21 -20.19
CA CYS A 276 0.45 20.19 -20.83
C CYS A 276 0.36 18.82 -20.15
N ASP A 277 -0.44 18.70 -19.09
CA ASP A 277 -0.49 17.54 -18.20
C ASP A 277 0.92 17.08 -17.77
N PHE A 278 1.69 18.03 -17.24
CA PHE A 278 3.10 17.84 -16.92
C PHE A 278 3.32 18.03 -15.41
N ASP A 279 3.82 17.00 -14.74
CA ASP A 279 4.08 16.96 -13.30
C ASP A 279 5.57 16.77 -13.02
N LEU A 280 6.10 17.50 -12.04
CA LEU A 280 7.40 17.22 -11.44
C LEU A 280 7.26 17.00 -9.94
N HIS A 281 8.05 16.06 -9.40
CA HIS A 281 8.26 16.01 -7.96
C HIS A 281 8.83 17.35 -7.46
N PRO A 282 8.53 17.76 -6.21
CA PRO A 282 9.15 18.94 -5.60
C PRO A 282 10.67 18.94 -5.73
N LYS A 283 11.34 17.83 -5.38
CA LYS A 283 12.79 17.66 -5.53
C LYS A 283 13.28 17.82 -6.98
N CYS A 284 12.53 17.31 -7.95
CA CYS A 284 12.89 17.42 -9.37
C CYS A 284 12.73 18.85 -9.89
N ALA A 285 11.72 19.58 -9.42
CA ALA A 285 11.46 20.95 -9.84
C ALA A 285 12.39 21.97 -9.17
N LEU A 286 12.76 21.74 -7.91
CA LEU A 286 13.51 22.68 -7.08
C LEU A 286 15.02 22.45 -7.12
N LYS A 287 15.49 21.37 -7.76
CA LYS A 287 16.90 20.96 -7.78
C LYS A 287 17.49 20.88 -6.37
N GLU A 288 16.71 20.34 -5.42
CA GLU A 288 17.21 20.02 -4.09
C GLU A 288 18.14 18.80 -4.26
N ASP A 289 19.43 18.98 -3.99
CA ASP A 289 20.42 17.90 -4.00
C ASP A 289 19.99 16.77 -3.06
N GLU A 290 20.31 15.52 -3.43
CA GLU A 290 20.13 14.37 -2.55
C GLU A 290 20.76 14.66 -1.19
N ASP A 291 19.98 14.53 -0.12
CA ASP A 291 20.49 14.51 1.25
C ASP A 291 21.50 13.35 1.32
N THR A 292 22.78 13.68 1.20
CA THR A 292 23.90 12.77 1.39
C THR A 292 23.94 12.37 2.86
N GLY A 293 23.09 11.42 3.23
CA GLY A 293 23.25 10.59 4.42
C GLY A 293 24.41 9.62 4.25
N SER A 294 25.61 10.10 3.89
CA SER A 294 26.88 9.38 3.92
C SER A 294 28.02 10.27 3.39
N GLU A 295 28.37 11.34 4.08
CA GLU A 295 29.74 11.90 4.00
C GLU A 295 30.06 12.78 5.21
N LYS A 296 30.30 12.13 6.36
CA LYS A 296 31.18 12.69 7.38
C LYS A 296 32.23 11.66 7.75
N GLY A 297 33.42 11.85 7.16
CA GLY A 297 34.68 11.49 7.79
C GLY A 297 35.59 10.57 6.99
N LYS A 298 36.25 11.07 5.95
CA LYS A 298 37.63 10.65 5.58
C LYS A 298 38.41 11.82 5.00
N GLU A 299 38.88 12.72 5.87
CA GLU A 299 40.02 13.56 5.54
C GLU A 299 41.29 12.70 5.41
N GLY A 300 41.95 12.82 4.26
CA GLY A 300 43.40 12.67 4.07
C GLY A 300 44.01 11.29 4.36
N ARG A 301 43.94 10.36 3.40
CA ARG A 301 44.94 9.27 3.27
C ARG A 301 45.42 9.18 1.83
N ILE A 302 46.74 9.22 1.66
CA ILE A 302 47.39 8.93 0.38
C ILE A 302 47.86 7.47 0.44
N CYS A 303 47.49 6.69 -0.56
CA CYS A 303 47.83 5.27 -0.66
C CYS A 303 48.75 5.05 -1.86
N HIS A 304 49.84 4.30 -1.65
CA HIS A 304 50.68 3.77 -2.71
C HIS A 304 50.76 2.25 -2.52
N GLY A 305 50.10 1.50 -3.40
CA GLY A 305 49.93 0.06 -3.24
C GLY A 305 49.18 -0.29 -1.95
N ASP A 306 49.58 -1.37 -1.28
CA ASP A 306 48.86 -1.94 -0.13
C ASP A 306 49.12 -1.22 1.20
N VAL A 307 49.69 -0.01 1.19
CA VAL A 307 49.98 0.77 2.40
C VAL A 307 49.42 2.19 2.28
N CYS A 308 48.52 2.55 3.19
CA CYS A 308 47.93 3.89 3.30
C CYS A 308 48.45 4.62 4.54
N ARG A 309 48.89 5.87 4.39
CA ARG A 309 49.23 6.77 5.51
C ARG A 309 48.38 8.04 5.46
N ARG A 310 48.15 8.62 6.64
CA ARG A 310 47.43 9.89 6.79
C ARG A 310 48.27 11.01 6.16
N ALA A 311 47.66 11.83 5.31
CA ALA A 311 48.32 13.01 4.75
C ALA A 311 48.57 14.06 5.85
#